data_AF-A0A9J7X8J8-F1
#
_entry.id   AF-A0A9J7X8J8-F1
#
_cell.length_a   1.000
_cell.length_b   1.000
_cell.length_c   1.000
_cell.angle_alpha   90.00
_cell.angle_beta   90.00
_cell.angle_gamma   90.00
#
_symmetry.space_group_name_H-M   'P 1'
#
loop_
_entity.id
_entity.type
_entity.pdbx_description
1 polymer ?
#
loop_
_entity_poly.entity_id
_entity_poly.type
_entity_poly.pdbx_seq_one_letter_code
_entity_poly.pdbx_strand_id
1 'polypeptide(L)'
;MEQKDEKNCNSEEEGERQGPKTFLGIFTREKFIILCVVIGLMALLLIIILTSVFLITQSDASVNMEMEPFPSDGDMLDFLLQIGEIQEKDGLYATWYHAANNKSEMNKALNSDVMILEADINVKGYNTANETNIAIMAHPPDIYSDNTLEEWLDAVLKSKKGIKLDFKSINAVELSLDLLRVKKQTGINRPVWINADILPGPNVPVFWPVINASEFFELIQLKFPDVTISPGWKVLYLSIFPNVTYTRSMVEEMYTIVRHLPQKITFPVHALMAKNGWPHLSWLLSQSPRFSLTLWQGKENPTVNDLLFIRDNSNPLRIYYDIYEPVLSKFKEAAKLRNRPRRFYPGGDIIDYFRPVNNDGLNIQWDTVTDKDDLLYLLKDSQGGMLVIPVISSEGQPNIPIIQGSKPELPLQDCLELILASKKSWGIYLRIKSQNQLSLTLELLRQAYDRDLLHHPTWVNMDIAHGTFYIQDYVTGEEFLRTIDQIFPYVTLAPGWPKEVLDEGYKPELVEDMVQLFQGAWQDVSLQLHAETLYRTVTGCRSLLHAQSRFSMTLEHRAEDRDLNTWTASLMAIRALNRQRSFYNMPNMYREHIANLPENQDHTALTKTLQNDS
;
A
#
# COMPACT_ATOMS: atom_id res chain seq x y z
N MET A 1 -36.96 53.34 29.61
CA MET A 1 -35.85 52.69 28.90
C MET A 1 -35.92 51.21 29.22
N GLU A 2 -35.39 50.35 28.36
CA GLU A 2 -35.68 48.90 28.31
C GLU A 2 -37.14 48.57 27.91
N GLN A 3 -37.30 47.38 27.32
CA GLN A 3 -38.54 46.84 26.76
C GLN A 3 -38.90 45.55 27.49
N LYS A 4 -40.16 45.09 27.40
CA LYS A 4 -40.45 43.65 27.25
C LYS A 4 -41.86 43.35 26.72
N ASP A 5 -41.90 42.30 25.90
CA ASP A 5 -42.93 41.25 25.77
C ASP A 5 -44.40 41.52 25.37
N GLU A 6 -44.79 40.81 24.29
CA GLU A 6 -45.96 39.89 24.17
C GLU A 6 -47.37 40.29 23.63
N LYS A 7 -47.83 39.39 22.73
CA LYS A 7 -49.15 38.71 22.62
C LYS A 7 -50.35 39.27 21.79
N ASN A 8 -50.55 38.59 20.64
CA ASN A 8 -51.71 37.75 20.27
C ASN A 8 -53.05 38.28 19.67
N CYS A 9 -53.48 37.52 18.65
CA CYS A 9 -54.84 37.03 18.29
C CYS A 9 -55.95 37.96 17.73
N ASN A 10 -56.21 37.78 16.43
CA ASN A 10 -57.45 37.26 15.78
C ASN A 10 -58.88 37.64 16.27
N SER A 11 -59.71 38.07 15.30
CA SER A 11 -61.17 37.77 15.13
C SER A 11 -61.53 37.98 13.63
N GLU A 12 -62.12 37.01 12.91
CA GLU A 12 -63.58 36.85 12.53
C GLU A 12 -64.08 37.93 11.51
N GLU A 13 -64.56 37.66 10.27
CA GLU A 13 -65.68 36.85 9.68
C GLU A 13 -67.11 37.46 9.84
N GLU A 14 -68.11 37.38 8.93
CA GLU A 14 -68.22 36.92 7.50
C GLU A 14 -67.69 38.03 6.52
N GLY A 15 -68.17 38.44 5.33
CA GLY A 15 -69.25 38.05 4.37
C GLY A 15 -69.20 38.96 3.10
N GLU A 16 -70.04 38.91 2.07
CA GLU A 16 -71.18 38.05 1.71
C GLU A 16 -71.03 37.40 0.31
N ARG A 17 -71.85 36.39 0.05
CA ARG A 17 -71.84 35.37 -1.02
C ARG A 17 -71.71 35.83 -2.48
N GLN A 18 -70.84 35.12 -3.21
CA GLN A 18 -70.80 35.09 -4.69
C GLN A 18 -71.87 34.14 -5.27
N GLY A 19 -72.40 34.46 -6.45
CA GLY A 19 -73.13 33.48 -7.27
C GLY A 19 -72.20 32.42 -7.88
N PRO A 20 -72.65 31.17 -8.10
CA PRO A 20 -71.78 30.06 -8.50
C PRO A 20 -71.31 30.17 -9.96
N LYS A 21 -70.08 30.65 -10.16
CA LYS A 21 -69.40 30.59 -11.46
C LYS A 21 -69.07 29.14 -11.81
N THR A 22 -69.74 28.58 -12.81
CA THR A 22 -69.39 27.29 -13.43
C THR A 22 -68.08 27.39 -14.20
N PHE A 23 -67.23 26.38 -14.07
CA PHE A 23 -65.99 26.23 -14.86
C PHE A 23 -66.08 24.93 -15.65
N LEU A 24 -65.82 24.98 -16.96
CA LEU A 24 -66.00 23.87 -17.92
C LEU A 24 -67.38 23.15 -17.88
N GLY A 25 -68.47 23.92 -17.73
CA GLY A 25 -69.81 23.62 -18.29
C GLY A 25 -70.60 22.39 -17.82
N ILE A 26 -69.99 21.44 -17.10
CA ILE A 26 -70.59 20.12 -16.77
C ILE A 26 -70.63 19.85 -15.26
N PHE A 27 -69.72 20.46 -14.49
CA PHE A 27 -69.63 20.28 -13.03
C PHE A 27 -69.68 21.61 -12.26
N THR A 28 -70.25 21.57 -11.05
CA THR A 28 -70.08 22.66 -10.07
C THR A 28 -68.67 22.61 -9.48
N ARG A 29 -68.18 23.73 -8.94
CA ARG A 29 -66.83 23.85 -8.35
C ARG A 29 -66.55 22.75 -7.30
N GLU A 30 -67.53 22.45 -6.45
CA GLU A 30 -67.44 21.38 -5.46
C GLU A 30 -67.30 19.99 -6.10
N LYS A 31 -68.14 19.67 -7.11
CA LYS A 31 -68.06 18.37 -7.81
C LYS A 31 -66.73 18.20 -8.55
N PHE A 32 -66.16 19.28 -9.09
CA PHE A 32 -64.83 19.24 -9.70
C PHE A 32 -63.73 18.99 -8.64
N ILE A 33 -63.79 19.66 -7.47
CA ILE A 33 -62.86 19.42 -6.36
C ILE A 33 -62.96 17.96 -5.87
N ILE A 34 -64.19 17.45 -5.68
CA ILE A 34 -64.42 16.04 -5.28
C ILE A 34 -63.84 15.07 -6.32
N LEU A 35 -64.03 15.33 -7.61
CA LEU A 35 -63.46 14.51 -8.69
C LEU A 35 -61.92 14.50 -8.65
N CYS A 36 -61.28 15.67 -8.45
CA CYS A 36 -59.83 15.76 -8.30
C CYS A 36 -59.31 15.03 -7.04
N VAL A 37 -60.03 15.11 -5.92
CA VAL A 37 -59.68 14.38 -4.68
C VAL A 37 -59.81 12.86 -4.89
N VAL A 38 -60.88 12.39 -5.54
CA VAL A 38 -61.05 10.95 -5.86
C VAL A 38 -59.96 10.45 -6.79
N ILE A 39 -59.60 11.21 -7.85
CA ILE A 39 -58.49 10.86 -8.75
C ILE A 39 -57.15 10.84 -8.00
N GLY A 40 -56.90 11.82 -7.12
CA GLY A 40 -55.69 11.87 -6.30
C GLY A 40 -55.58 10.69 -5.33
N LEU A 41 -56.67 10.32 -4.67
CA LEU A 41 -56.74 9.14 -3.79
C LEU A 41 -56.55 7.84 -4.56
N MET A 42 -57.15 7.69 -5.75
CA MET A 42 -56.95 6.52 -6.62
C MET A 42 -55.51 6.41 -7.10
N ALA A 43 -54.86 7.53 -7.47
CA ALA A 43 -53.46 7.56 -7.84
C ALA A 43 -52.54 7.20 -6.65
N LEU A 44 -52.83 7.73 -5.45
CA LEU A 44 -52.10 7.39 -4.23
C LEU A 44 -52.24 5.91 -3.88
N LEU A 45 -53.46 5.35 -3.99
CA LEU A 45 -53.71 3.92 -3.76
C LEU A 45 -52.97 3.05 -4.77
N LEU A 46 -52.94 3.45 -6.05
CA LEU A 46 -52.19 2.76 -7.10
C LEU A 46 -50.68 2.80 -6.83
N ILE A 47 -50.13 3.94 -6.40
CA ILE A 47 -48.73 4.07 -5.99
C ILE A 47 -48.42 3.15 -4.80
N ILE A 48 -49.25 3.15 -3.76
CA ILE A 48 -49.09 2.27 -2.58
C ILE A 48 -49.15 0.79 -2.97
N ILE A 49 -50.06 0.40 -3.86
CA ILE A 49 -50.15 -0.98 -4.38
C ILE A 49 -48.89 -1.31 -5.19
N LEU A 50 -48.44 -0.43 -6.07
CA LEU A 50 -47.22 -0.65 -6.87
C LEU A 50 -45.96 -0.74 -6.01
N THR A 51 -45.80 0.10 -4.98
CA THR A 51 -44.66 0.02 -4.06
C THR A 51 -44.74 -1.20 -3.14
N SER A 52 -45.94 -1.59 -2.70
CA SER A 52 -46.14 -2.82 -1.91
C SER A 52 -45.82 -4.07 -2.73
N VAL A 53 -46.31 -4.14 -3.97
CA VAL A 53 -45.99 -5.23 -4.91
C VAL A 53 -44.49 -5.24 -5.22
N PHE A 54 -43.87 -4.09 -5.47
CA PHE A 54 -42.42 -4.00 -5.72
C PHE A 54 -41.60 -4.51 -4.53
N LEU A 55 -41.93 -4.08 -3.31
CA LEU A 55 -41.30 -4.55 -2.06
C LEU A 55 -41.50 -6.05 -1.84
N ILE A 56 -42.71 -6.58 -2.09
CA ILE A 56 -42.99 -8.02 -2.00
C ILE A 56 -42.20 -8.80 -3.07
N THR A 57 -42.08 -8.28 -4.30
CA THR A 57 -41.22 -8.91 -5.32
C THR A 57 -39.72 -8.80 -5.04
N GLN A 58 -39.28 -7.92 -4.12
CA GLN A 58 -37.92 -7.92 -3.58
C GLN A 58 -37.77 -8.87 -2.38
N SER A 59 -38.78 -9.06 -1.53
CA SER A 59 -38.70 -10.00 -0.40
C SER A 59 -38.88 -11.46 -0.81
N ASP A 60 -39.79 -11.73 -1.76
CA ASP A 60 -40.05 -13.07 -2.28
C ASP A 60 -39.01 -13.50 -3.34
N ALA A 61 -38.06 -12.61 -3.67
CA ALA A 61 -36.80 -12.95 -4.32
C ALA A 61 -35.88 -13.75 -3.37
N SER A 62 -36.39 -14.86 -2.83
CA SER A 62 -35.59 -15.95 -2.29
C SER A 62 -34.75 -16.50 -3.46
N VAL A 63 -33.49 -16.04 -3.55
CA VAL A 63 -32.64 -16.26 -4.72
C VAL A 63 -32.17 -17.70 -4.78
N ASN A 64 -33.03 -18.58 -5.29
CA ASN A 64 -32.65 -19.85 -5.91
C ASN A 64 -31.95 -19.60 -7.25
N MET A 65 -30.85 -18.85 -7.21
CA MET A 65 -29.77 -19.07 -8.15
C MET A 65 -29.10 -20.38 -7.74
N GLU A 66 -29.05 -21.34 -8.65
CA GLU A 66 -28.00 -22.34 -8.63
C GLU A 66 -26.67 -21.59 -8.84
N MET A 67 -26.07 -21.10 -7.76
CA MET A 67 -24.77 -20.42 -7.83
C MET A 67 -23.71 -21.46 -8.22
N GLU A 68 -23.03 -21.21 -9.34
CA GLU A 68 -21.90 -22.03 -9.80
C GLU A 68 -20.94 -22.33 -8.64
N PRO A 69 -20.60 -23.61 -8.36
CA PRO A 69 -19.87 -23.99 -7.15
C PRO A 69 -18.51 -23.28 -7.02
N PHE A 70 -18.37 -22.44 -5.99
CA PHE A 70 -17.12 -21.73 -5.73
C PHE A 70 -16.25 -22.46 -4.69
N PRO A 71 -14.94 -22.66 -4.94
CA PRO A 71 -14.06 -23.42 -4.04
C PRO A 71 -13.67 -22.63 -2.79
N SER A 72 -13.37 -23.34 -1.69
CA SER A 72 -13.09 -22.74 -0.38
C SER A 72 -11.72 -22.05 -0.27
N ASP A 73 -10.76 -22.42 -1.12
CA ASP A 73 -9.47 -21.75 -1.36
C ASP A 73 -9.55 -20.68 -2.46
N GLY A 74 -10.72 -20.51 -3.08
CA GLY A 74 -10.97 -19.52 -4.13
C GLY A 74 -10.71 -18.09 -3.67
N ASP A 75 -10.46 -17.17 -4.62
CA ASP A 75 -10.17 -15.77 -4.26
C ASP A 75 -11.45 -15.02 -3.82
N MET A 76 -11.30 -14.09 -2.87
CA MET A 76 -12.40 -13.36 -2.27
C MET A 76 -13.02 -12.33 -3.21
N LEU A 77 -12.21 -11.67 -4.05
CA LEU A 77 -12.71 -10.73 -5.06
C LEU A 77 -13.30 -11.47 -6.26
N ASP A 78 -12.74 -12.63 -6.62
CA ASP A 78 -13.31 -13.50 -7.64
C ASP A 78 -14.71 -13.99 -7.25
N PHE A 79 -14.89 -14.40 -5.99
CA PHE A 79 -16.21 -14.78 -5.46
C PHE A 79 -17.20 -13.61 -5.53
N LEU A 80 -16.86 -12.46 -4.94
CA LEU A 80 -17.75 -11.31 -4.87
C LEU A 80 -18.12 -10.76 -6.25
N LEU A 81 -17.21 -10.86 -7.23
CA LEU A 81 -17.50 -10.53 -8.62
C LEU A 81 -18.46 -11.55 -9.26
N GLN A 82 -18.24 -12.85 -9.04
CA GLN A 82 -19.11 -13.90 -9.57
C GLN A 82 -20.55 -13.82 -9.03
N ILE A 83 -20.73 -13.50 -7.75
CA ILE A 83 -22.07 -13.39 -7.12
C ILE A 83 -22.75 -12.02 -7.31
N GLY A 84 -22.06 -11.07 -7.96
CA GLY A 84 -22.59 -9.76 -8.36
C GLY A 84 -22.51 -8.63 -7.33
N GLU A 85 -21.77 -8.81 -6.23
CA GLU A 85 -21.67 -7.84 -5.13
C GLU A 85 -20.68 -6.70 -5.46
N ILE A 86 -19.64 -6.97 -6.27
CA ILE A 86 -18.69 -5.96 -6.76
C ILE A 86 -18.63 -5.93 -8.30
N GLN A 87 -18.34 -4.76 -8.88
CA GLN A 87 -18.29 -4.56 -10.34
C GLN A 87 -16.87 -4.71 -10.93
N GLU A 88 -15.85 -4.54 -10.10
CA GLU A 88 -14.43 -4.66 -10.46
C GLU A 88 -13.67 -5.28 -9.29
N LYS A 89 -12.59 -6.03 -9.57
CA LYS A 89 -11.78 -6.68 -8.54
C LYS A 89 -10.89 -5.65 -7.84
N ASP A 90 -11.38 -5.12 -6.72
CA ASP A 90 -10.65 -4.17 -5.87
C ASP A 90 -11.08 -4.36 -4.41
N GLY A 91 -10.13 -4.62 -3.52
CA GLY A 91 -10.39 -4.88 -2.10
C GLY A 91 -10.94 -3.69 -1.31
N LEU A 92 -11.02 -2.50 -1.91
CA LEU A 92 -11.77 -1.34 -1.40
C LEU A 92 -13.29 -1.53 -1.45
N TYR A 93 -13.81 -2.37 -2.37
CA TYR A 93 -15.25 -2.60 -2.47
C TYR A 93 -15.73 -3.78 -1.62
N ALA A 94 -14.87 -4.75 -1.35
CA ALA A 94 -15.15 -5.82 -0.39
C ALA A 94 -15.40 -5.25 1.01
N THR A 95 -16.65 -5.28 1.46
CA THR A 95 -17.09 -4.76 2.77
C THR A 95 -17.16 -5.84 3.83
N TRP A 96 -16.86 -5.45 5.07
CA TRP A 96 -16.64 -6.35 6.20
C TRP A 96 -17.63 -6.07 7.33
N TYR A 97 -18.02 -7.11 8.06
CA TYR A 97 -18.63 -7.01 9.39
C TYR A 97 -17.76 -7.78 10.37
N HIS A 98 -17.04 -7.05 11.22
CA HIS A 98 -16.14 -7.56 12.25
C HIS A 98 -16.92 -8.05 13.48
N ALA A 99 -16.38 -9.08 14.15
CA ALA A 99 -16.86 -9.60 15.44
C ALA A 99 -18.36 -9.96 15.44
N ALA A 100 -18.83 -10.69 14.42
CA ALA A 100 -20.21 -11.19 14.29
C ALA A 100 -20.53 -12.36 15.28
N ASN A 101 -20.19 -12.17 16.55
CA ASN A 101 -19.93 -13.25 17.51
C ASN A 101 -21.15 -13.78 18.26
N ASN A 102 -22.30 -13.11 18.18
CA ASN A 102 -23.53 -13.54 18.84
C ASN A 102 -24.69 -13.49 17.85
N LYS A 103 -25.84 -14.09 18.19
CA LYS A 103 -26.99 -14.15 17.28
C LYS A 103 -27.58 -12.78 16.96
N SER A 104 -27.39 -11.75 17.78
CA SER A 104 -27.74 -10.36 17.41
C SER A 104 -26.84 -9.85 16.29
N GLU A 105 -25.52 -9.84 16.49
CA GLU A 105 -24.59 -9.25 15.52
C GLU A 105 -24.52 -10.03 14.22
N MET A 106 -24.56 -11.37 14.28
CA MET A 106 -24.67 -12.21 13.09
C MET A 106 -25.94 -11.89 12.29
N ASN A 107 -27.11 -11.75 12.94
CA ASN A 107 -28.35 -11.41 12.22
C ASN A 107 -28.32 -9.99 11.66
N LYS A 108 -27.71 -9.00 12.33
CA LYS A 108 -27.49 -7.66 11.76
C LYS A 108 -26.63 -7.74 10.50
N ALA A 109 -25.49 -8.45 10.56
CA ALA A 109 -24.57 -8.62 9.45
C ALA A 109 -25.25 -9.28 8.24
N LEU A 110 -26.01 -10.37 8.47
CA LEU A 110 -26.76 -11.08 7.44
C LEU A 110 -27.82 -10.20 6.75
N ASN A 111 -28.50 -9.32 7.49
CA ASN A 111 -29.53 -8.40 6.99
C ASN A 111 -28.96 -7.04 6.51
N SER A 112 -27.66 -6.94 6.25
CA SER A 112 -26.99 -5.69 5.83
C SER A 112 -26.18 -5.86 4.54
N ASP A 113 -25.78 -4.75 3.92
CA ASP A 113 -25.06 -4.70 2.64
C ASP A 113 -23.56 -5.08 2.74
N VAL A 114 -23.10 -5.54 3.90
CA VAL A 114 -21.73 -6.07 4.09
C VAL A 114 -21.53 -7.34 3.27
N MET A 115 -20.33 -7.58 2.74
CA MET A 115 -20.08 -8.71 1.82
C MET A 115 -19.44 -9.91 2.52
N ILE A 116 -18.65 -9.67 3.56
CA ILE A 116 -17.86 -10.68 4.27
C ILE A 116 -18.14 -10.56 5.76
N LEU A 117 -18.42 -11.69 6.41
CA LEU A 117 -18.57 -11.77 7.86
C LEU A 117 -17.28 -12.32 8.46
N GLU A 118 -16.77 -11.59 9.44
CA GLU A 118 -15.68 -12.00 10.31
C GLU A 118 -16.27 -12.31 11.71
N ALA A 119 -15.82 -13.40 12.32
CA ALA A 119 -16.20 -13.77 13.67
C ALA A 119 -15.05 -14.47 14.42
N ASP A 120 -14.89 -14.08 15.68
CA ASP A 120 -13.88 -14.58 16.59
C ASP A 120 -14.30 -15.97 17.13
N ILE A 121 -13.41 -16.95 17.15
CA ILE A 121 -13.69 -18.31 17.63
C ILE A 121 -12.90 -18.62 18.91
N ASN A 122 -13.61 -19.15 19.91
CA ASN A 122 -13.01 -19.71 21.11
C ASN A 122 -13.71 -21.01 21.53
N VAL A 123 -13.16 -21.70 22.53
CA VAL A 123 -13.77 -22.88 23.15
C VAL A 123 -14.73 -22.46 24.26
N LYS A 124 -15.91 -23.08 24.33
CA LYS A 124 -16.88 -22.81 25.38
C LYS A 124 -16.33 -23.23 26.75
N GLY A 125 -16.18 -22.26 27.65
CA GLY A 125 -15.59 -22.41 28.97
C GLY A 125 -14.06 -22.35 29.01
N TYR A 126 -13.40 -21.86 27.95
CA TYR A 126 -11.94 -21.83 27.79
C TYR A 126 -11.16 -21.40 29.04
N ASN A 127 -10.12 -22.17 29.40
CA ASN A 127 -9.28 -22.01 30.59
C ASN A 127 -10.05 -22.06 31.92
N THR A 128 -11.18 -22.78 31.99
CA THR A 128 -11.93 -23.02 33.24
C THR A 128 -12.30 -24.48 33.44
N ALA A 129 -12.75 -24.84 34.64
CA ALA A 129 -13.30 -26.17 34.95
C ALA A 129 -14.58 -26.53 34.16
N ASN A 130 -15.14 -25.58 33.40
CA ASN A 130 -16.31 -25.76 32.54
C ASN A 130 -15.94 -25.80 31.04
N GLU A 131 -14.66 -25.99 30.68
CA GLU A 131 -14.26 -26.13 29.28
C GLU A 131 -14.90 -27.38 28.64
N THR A 132 -15.35 -27.25 27.40
CA THR A 132 -16.08 -28.30 26.65
C THR A 132 -15.62 -28.34 25.21
N ASN A 133 -15.75 -29.47 24.51
CA ASN A 133 -15.35 -29.62 23.10
C ASN A 133 -16.34 -28.94 22.11
N ILE A 134 -16.78 -27.71 22.41
CA ILE A 134 -17.73 -26.93 21.61
C ILE A 134 -17.07 -25.62 21.22
N ALA A 135 -16.83 -25.44 19.92
CA ALA A 135 -16.42 -24.16 19.35
C ALA A 135 -17.60 -23.17 19.36
N ILE A 136 -17.36 -21.98 19.88
CA ILE A 136 -18.32 -20.87 19.98
C ILE A 136 -17.73 -19.62 19.37
N MET A 137 -18.61 -18.72 18.94
CA MET A 137 -18.20 -17.43 18.42
C MET A 137 -18.02 -16.47 19.61
N ALA A 138 -16.79 -16.14 19.99
CA ALA A 138 -16.46 -15.36 21.19
C ALA A 138 -15.06 -14.73 21.13
N HIS A 139 -14.96 -13.44 21.45
CA HIS A 139 -13.70 -12.73 21.63
C HIS A 139 -13.36 -12.59 23.13
N PRO A 140 -12.14 -12.90 23.60
CA PRO A 140 -11.72 -12.66 24.99
C PRO A 140 -12.02 -11.23 25.48
N PRO A 141 -12.57 -11.02 26.69
CA PRO A 141 -12.66 -11.97 27.79
C PRO A 141 -13.82 -12.97 27.72
N ASP A 142 -14.68 -12.92 26.70
CA ASP A 142 -15.82 -13.82 26.61
C ASP A 142 -15.38 -15.26 26.30
N ILE A 143 -15.85 -16.18 27.14
CA ILE A 143 -15.66 -17.64 27.03
C ILE A 143 -16.99 -18.40 26.92
N TYR A 144 -18.09 -17.66 26.76
CA TYR A 144 -19.43 -18.16 26.51
C TYR A 144 -20.10 -17.25 25.47
N SER A 145 -20.94 -17.83 24.60
CA SER A 145 -21.74 -17.09 23.62
C SER A 145 -23.10 -17.76 23.48
N ASP A 146 -24.08 -17.02 22.97
CA ASP A 146 -25.37 -17.57 22.57
C ASP A 146 -25.31 -18.29 21.22
N ASN A 147 -24.19 -18.21 20.50
CA ASN A 147 -23.99 -18.74 19.15
C ASN A 147 -22.80 -19.72 19.10
N THR A 148 -23.09 -20.99 18.77
CA THR A 148 -22.04 -21.96 18.42
C THR A 148 -21.51 -21.71 17.00
N LEU A 149 -20.31 -22.21 16.69
CA LEU A 149 -19.79 -22.18 15.33
C LEU A 149 -20.72 -22.91 14.34
N GLU A 150 -21.38 -23.99 14.76
CA GLU A 150 -22.32 -24.73 13.90
C GLU A 150 -23.57 -23.91 13.57
N GLU A 151 -24.20 -23.30 14.57
CA GLU A 151 -25.36 -22.42 14.36
C GLU A 151 -25.01 -21.20 13.49
N TRP A 152 -23.80 -20.66 13.67
CA TRP A 152 -23.30 -19.55 12.86
C TRP A 152 -23.07 -19.97 11.40
N LEU A 153 -22.39 -21.09 11.16
CA LEU A 153 -22.18 -21.62 9.82
C LEU A 153 -23.52 -21.97 9.14
N ASP A 154 -24.46 -22.59 9.87
CA ASP A 154 -25.78 -22.92 9.33
C ASP A 154 -26.65 -21.69 9.05
N ALA A 155 -26.37 -20.54 9.65
CA ALA A 155 -27.00 -19.27 9.28
C ALA A 155 -26.29 -18.60 8.09
N VAL A 156 -24.95 -18.49 8.13
CA VAL A 156 -24.16 -17.80 7.11
C VAL A 156 -24.17 -18.54 5.77
N LEU A 157 -24.14 -19.88 5.76
CA LEU A 157 -24.18 -20.66 4.53
C LEU A 157 -25.51 -20.51 3.75
N LYS A 158 -26.61 -20.14 4.42
CA LYS A 158 -27.90 -19.79 3.77
C LYS A 158 -27.90 -18.43 3.08
N SER A 159 -26.86 -17.62 3.28
CA SER A 159 -26.68 -16.32 2.65
C SER A 159 -25.60 -16.36 1.55
N LYS A 160 -25.39 -15.23 0.87
CA LYS A 160 -24.25 -15.02 -0.05
C LYS A 160 -22.93 -14.62 0.63
N LYS A 161 -22.91 -14.36 1.94
CA LYS A 161 -21.76 -13.73 2.61
C LYS A 161 -20.50 -14.61 2.58
N GLY A 162 -19.34 -13.99 2.37
CA GLY A 162 -18.02 -14.60 2.56
C GLY A 162 -17.69 -14.84 4.05
N ILE A 163 -16.72 -15.71 4.33
CA ILE A 163 -16.43 -16.20 5.69
C ILE A 163 -14.96 -15.93 6.06
N LYS A 164 -14.73 -15.21 7.15
CA LYS A 164 -13.44 -15.15 7.88
C LYS A 164 -13.66 -15.60 9.33
N LEU A 165 -12.81 -16.49 9.83
CA LEU A 165 -12.89 -17.07 11.16
C LEU A 165 -11.60 -16.76 11.93
N ASP A 166 -11.68 -16.02 13.04
CA ASP A 166 -10.51 -15.58 13.79
C ASP A 166 -10.32 -16.32 15.12
N PHE A 167 -9.39 -17.27 15.12
CA PHE A 167 -9.14 -18.15 16.25
C PHE A 167 -8.43 -17.42 17.40
N LYS A 168 -8.99 -17.53 18.60
CA LYS A 168 -8.43 -16.95 19.85
C LYS A 168 -7.84 -18.00 20.79
N SER A 169 -8.05 -19.29 20.50
CA SER A 169 -7.37 -20.41 21.16
C SER A 169 -7.12 -21.56 20.19
N ILE A 170 -5.99 -22.26 20.36
CA ILE A 170 -5.63 -23.43 19.52
C ILE A 170 -6.60 -24.60 19.73
N ASN A 171 -7.13 -24.76 20.96
CA ASN A 171 -8.15 -25.75 21.33
C ASN A 171 -9.41 -25.68 20.44
N ALA A 172 -9.73 -24.51 19.88
CA ALA A 172 -10.88 -24.34 18.98
C ALA A 172 -10.59 -24.76 17.53
N VAL A 173 -9.32 -24.79 17.11
CA VAL A 173 -8.91 -24.95 15.70
C VAL A 173 -9.30 -26.32 15.16
N GLU A 174 -8.90 -27.41 15.82
CA GLU A 174 -9.20 -28.77 15.34
C GLU A 174 -10.71 -29.03 15.25
N LEU A 175 -11.46 -28.65 16.28
CA LEU A 175 -12.92 -28.78 16.36
C LEU A 175 -13.62 -28.06 15.19
N SER A 176 -13.11 -26.87 14.85
CA SER A 176 -13.70 -26.02 13.81
C SER A 176 -13.35 -26.50 12.41
N LEU A 177 -12.13 -26.98 12.17
CA LEU A 177 -11.72 -27.55 10.88
C LEU A 177 -12.41 -28.90 10.62
N ASP A 178 -12.66 -29.71 11.65
CA ASP A 178 -13.47 -30.92 11.53
C ASP A 178 -14.93 -30.62 11.17
N LEU A 179 -15.53 -29.59 11.78
CA LEU A 179 -16.86 -29.11 11.42
C LEU A 179 -16.91 -28.53 10.00
N LEU A 180 -15.93 -27.73 9.59
CA LEU A 180 -15.81 -27.21 8.22
C LEU A 180 -15.69 -28.34 7.19
N ARG A 181 -14.94 -29.41 7.48
CA ARG A 181 -14.86 -30.59 6.60
C ARG A 181 -16.21 -31.28 6.43
N VAL A 182 -17.03 -31.36 7.49
CA VAL A 182 -18.42 -31.86 7.38
C VAL A 182 -19.28 -30.91 6.56
N LYS A 183 -19.30 -29.61 6.87
CA LYS A 183 -20.14 -28.62 6.17
C LYS A 183 -19.73 -28.46 4.69
N LYS A 184 -18.46 -28.72 4.32
CA LYS A 184 -18.00 -28.75 2.91
C LYS A 184 -18.68 -29.86 2.10
N GLN A 185 -18.94 -31.03 2.70
CA GLN A 185 -19.72 -32.11 2.05
C GLN A 185 -21.18 -31.71 1.82
N THR A 186 -21.71 -30.75 2.61
CA THR A 186 -23.07 -30.23 2.49
C THR A 186 -23.16 -28.88 1.76
N GLY A 187 -22.10 -28.43 1.07
CA GLY A 187 -22.15 -27.29 0.15
C GLY A 187 -21.51 -25.98 0.61
N ILE A 188 -20.30 -26.00 1.19
CA ILE A 188 -19.47 -24.77 1.23
C ILE A 188 -19.11 -24.39 -0.21
N ASN A 189 -19.72 -23.32 -0.71
CA ASN A 189 -19.64 -22.82 -2.09
C ASN A 189 -19.09 -21.39 -2.15
N ARG A 190 -18.07 -21.07 -1.34
CA ARG A 190 -17.46 -19.74 -1.17
C ARG A 190 -16.10 -19.83 -0.48
N PRO A 191 -15.26 -18.78 -0.55
CA PRO A 191 -14.01 -18.69 0.20
C PRO A 191 -14.22 -18.81 1.71
N VAL A 192 -13.29 -19.52 2.35
CA VAL A 192 -13.15 -19.57 3.81
C VAL A 192 -11.75 -19.08 4.18
N TRP A 193 -11.70 -18.04 5.01
CA TRP A 193 -10.46 -17.46 5.53
C TRP A 193 -10.24 -17.89 6.98
N ILE A 194 -9.06 -18.42 7.30
CA ILE A 194 -8.70 -18.95 8.62
C ILE A 194 -7.63 -18.03 9.25
N ASN A 195 -8.03 -17.20 10.21
CA ASN A 195 -7.22 -16.17 10.85
C ASN A 195 -6.75 -16.61 12.26
N ALA A 196 -5.54 -16.21 12.65
CA ALA A 196 -5.04 -16.35 14.02
C ALA A 196 -3.87 -15.39 14.27
N ASP A 197 -3.81 -14.79 15.46
CA ASP A 197 -2.62 -14.07 15.93
C ASP A 197 -1.55 -15.07 16.40
N ILE A 198 -0.53 -15.28 15.55
CA ILE A 198 0.53 -16.28 15.78
C ILE A 198 1.89 -15.70 16.20
N LEU A 199 2.07 -14.38 16.10
CA LEU A 199 3.31 -13.68 16.49
C LEU A 199 3.03 -12.46 17.36
N PRO A 200 3.96 -12.05 18.24
CA PRO A 200 3.87 -10.76 18.92
C PRO A 200 4.13 -9.61 17.93
N GLY A 201 3.24 -8.63 17.91
CA GLY A 201 3.33 -7.45 17.06
C GLY A 201 3.72 -6.18 17.82
N PRO A 202 3.48 -5.00 17.24
CA PRO A 202 3.82 -3.71 17.83
C PRO A 202 3.27 -3.51 19.24
N ASN A 203 4.15 -3.05 20.14
CA ASN A 203 3.98 -2.90 21.59
C ASN A 203 3.58 -4.17 22.39
N VAL A 204 3.44 -5.35 21.77
CA VAL A 204 3.07 -6.57 22.52
C VAL A 204 4.32 -7.16 23.19
N PRO A 205 4.31 -7.35 24.53
CA PRO A 205 5.40 -8.03 25.22
C PRO A 205 5.52 -9.49 24.78
N VAL A 206 6.75 -9.99 24.62
CA VAL A 206 7.04 -11.36 24.16
C VAL A 206 6.40 -12.46 25.05
N PHE A 207 6.07 -12.15 26.31
CA PHE A 207 5.37 -13.07 27.22
C PHE A 207 3.84 -13.12 27.07
N TRP A 208 3.24 -12.29 26.20
CA TRP A 208 1.80 -12.37 25.92
C TRP A 208 1.49 -13.58 25.04
N PRO A 209 0.48 -14.40 25.37
CA PRO A 209 0.18 -15.62 24.61
C PRO A 209 -0.32 -15.29 23.20
N VAL A 210 0.22 -16.01 22.23
CA VAL A 210 -0.19 -16.08 20.82
C VAL A 210 -0.52 -17.53 20.48
N ILE A 211 -1.18 -17.77 19.35
CA ILE A 211 -1.46 -19.14 18.90
C ILE A 211 -0.18 -19.79 18.37
N ASN A 212 0.02 -21.08 18.67
CA ASN A 212 1.15 -21.85 18.19
C ASN A 212 1.11 -21.98 16.66
N ALA A 213 2.02 -21.29 15.97
CA ALA A 213 2.07 -21.24 14.51
C ALA A 213 2.16 -22.63 13.87
N SER A 214 3.05 -23.51 14.35
CA SER A 214 3.26 -24.84 13.76
C SER A 214 2.01 -25.70 13.90
N GLU A 215 1.43 -25.78 15.09
CA GLU A 215 0.23 -26.55 15.39
C GLU A 215 -0.99 -26.05 14.61
N PHE A 216 -1.15 -24.72 14.50
CA PHE A 216 -2.19 -24.09 13.69
C PHE A 216 -2.09 -24.47 12.21
N PHE A 217 -0.89 -24.41 11.61
CA PHE A 217 -0.72 -24.80 10.21
C PHE A 217 -0.81 -26.31 9.99
N GLU A 218 -0.25 -27.14 10.88
CA GLU A 218 -0.36 -28.60 10.81
C GLU A 218 -1.83 -29.05 10.85
N LEU A 219 -2.65 -28.47 11.73
CA LEU A 219 -4.08 -28.72 11.79
C LEU A 219 -4.80 -28.30 10.49
N ILE A 220 -4.48 -27.13 9.93
CA ILE A 220 -5.05 -26.68 8.64
C ILE A 220 -4.70 -27.67 7.53
N GLN A 221 -3.43 -28.03 7.35
CA GLN A 221 -3.02 -28.96 6.30
C GLN A 221 -3.66 -30.35 6.47
N LEU A 222 -3.80 -30.83 7.71
CA LEU A 222 -4.32 -32.17 8.02
C LEU A 222 -5.86 -32.25 7.90
N LYS A 223 -6.59 -31.21 8.32
CA LYS A 223 -8.05 -31.29 8.49
C LYS A 223 -8.86 -30.57 7.40
N PHE A 224 -8.36 -29.45 6.87
CA PHE A 224 -9.08 -28.59 5.92
C PHE A 224 -8.13 -27.64 5.14
N PRO A 225 -7.27 -28.17 4.24
CA PRO A 225 -6.20 -27.39 3.59
C PRO A 225 -6.68 -26.33 2.59
N ASP A 226 -7.89 -26.51 2.04
CA ASP A 226 -8.43 -25.70 0.95
C ASP A 226 -9.00 -24.36 1.46
N VAL A 227 -8.13 -23.46 1.92
CA VAL A 227 -8.48 -22.16 2.51
C VAL A 227 -7.51 -21.05 2.10
N THR A 228 -7.91 -19.79 2.32
CA THR A 228 -6.95 -18.69 2.49
C THR A 228 -6.56 -18.61 3.96
N ILE A 229 -5.26 -18.55 4.25
CA ILE A 229 -4.74 -18.43 5.62
C ILE A 229 -4.51 -16.94 5.92
N SER A 230 -4.88 -16.50 7.13
CA SER A 230 -4.80 -15.09 7.55
C SER A 230 -3.96 -14.92 8.83
N PRO A 231 -2.64 -15.18 8.77
CA PRO A 231 -1.78 -15.22 9.96
C PRO A 231 -1.43 -13.80 10.40
N GLY A 232 -1.85 -13.45 11.62
CA GLY A 232 -1.69 -12.12 12.21
C GLY A 232 -0.56 -12.00 13.21
N TRP A 233 -0.22 -10.74 13.50
CA TRP A 233 0.49 -10.38 14.72
C TRP A 233 -0.51 -9.84 15.72
N LYS A 234 -0.37 -10.25 16.99
CA LYS A 234 -1.08 -9.63 18.09
C LYS A 234 -0.64 -8.17 18.23
N VAL A 235 -1.57 -7.21 18.18
CA VAL A 235 -1.27 -5.77 18.23
C VAL A 235 -1.73 -5.15 19.55
N LEU A 236 -0.89 -4.28 20.12
CA LEU A 236 -1.29 -3.37 21.20
C LEU A 236 -1.11 -1.92 20.71
N TYR A 237 -2.16 -1.34 20.12
CA TYR A 237 -2.13 0.08 19.78
C TYR A 237 -2.29 0.93 21.06
N LEU A 238 -1.43 1.93 21.22
CA LEU A 238 -1.42 2.87 22.34
C LEU A 238 -1.32 4.29 21.77
N SER A 239 -2.37 5.09 21.87
CA SER A 239 -2.44 6.46 21.31
C SER A 239 -1.44 7.45 21.94
N ILE A 240 -0.84 7.09 23.08
CA ILE A 240 0.28 7.82 23.72
C ILE A 240 1.65 7.51 23.08
N PHE A 241 1.75 6.45 22.28
CA PHE A 241 2.95 6.04 21.54
C PHE A 241 2.62 5.77 20.05
N PRO A 242 2.05 6.76 19.33
CA PRO A 242 1.48 6.54 17.99
C PRO A 242 2.52 6.19 16.91
N ASN A 243 3.81 6.42 17.17
CA ASN A 243 4.88 6.19 16.22
C ASN A 243 5.37 4.72 16.18
N VAL A 244 4.96 3.87 17.12
CA VAL A 244 5.39 2.46 17.14
C VAL A 244 4.60 1.63 16.12
N THR A 245 5.30 0.83 15.32
CA THR A 245 4.74 0.08 14.19
C THR A 245 5.48 -1.25 13.96
N TYR A 246 5.06 -2.00 12.94
CA TYR A 246 5.69 -3.23 12.48
C TYR A 246 7.15 -2.97 12.11
N THR A 247 8.05 -3.72 12.73
CA THR A 247 9.49 -3.66 12.43
C THR A 247 9.87 -4.70 11.39
N ARG A 248 11.01 -4.48 10.71
CA ARG A 248 11.63 -5.47 9.81
C ARG A 248 11.64 -6.88 10.41
N SER A 249 12.12 -7.03 11.66
CA SER A 249 12.25 -8.32 12.34
C SER A 249 10.91 -9.06 12.45
N MET A 250 9.84 -8.37 12.85
CA MET A 250 8.49 -8.94 12.96
C MET A 250 7.96 -9.44 11.60
N VAL A 251 8.38 -8.79 10.51
CA VAL A 251 7.93 -9.10 9.14
C VAL A 251 8.77 -10.21 8.49
N GLU A 252 10.09 -10.22 8.71
CA GLU A 252 10.97 -11.31 8.27
C GLU A 252 10.71 -12.61 9.03
N GLU A 253 10.33 -12.55 10.32
CA GLU A 253 9.88 -13.71 11.11
C GLU A 253 8.59 -14.31 10.53
N MET A 254 7.56 -13.47 10.32
CA MET A 254 6.31 -13.89 9.66
C MET A 254 6.58 -14.52 8.29
N TYR A 255 7.39 -13.88 7.45
CA TYR A 255 7.77 -14.43 6.14
C TYR A 255 8.45 -15.80 6.26
N THR A 256 9.41 -15.94 7.17
CA THR A 256 10.19 -17.18 7.38
C THR A 256 9.27 -18.36 7.72
N ILE A 257 8.25 -18.12 8.54
CA ILE A 257 7.24 -19.09 8.94
C ILE A 257 6.32 -19.46 7.77
N VAL A 258 5.77 -18.46 7.05
CA VAL A 258 4.66 -18.70 6.10
C VAL A 258 5.08 -19.02 4.66
N ARG A 259 6.31 -18.70 4.25
CA ARG A 259 6.76 -18.82 2.84
C ARG A 259 6.60 -20.21 2.23
N HIS A 260 6.69 -21.24 3.05
CA HIS A 260 6.61 -22.66 2.64
C HIS A 260 5.17 -23.18 2.50
N LEU A 261 4.17 -22.47 3.02
CA LEU A 261 2.76 -22.86 2.92
C LEU A 261 2.27 -22.66 1.47
N PRO A 262 1.51 -23.61 0.88
CA PRO A 262 1.00 -23.48 -0.50
C PRO A 262 -0.19 -22.51 -0.65
N GLN A 263 -0.98 -22.30 0.41
CA GLN A 263 -2.23 -21.52 0.39
C GLN A 263 -2.03 -20.05 -0.06
N LYS A 264 -3.14 -19.38 -0.41
CA LYS A 264 -3.18 -17.90 -0.41
C LYS A 264 -3.02 -17.40 1.02
N ILE A 265 -2.31 -16.28 1.19
CA ILE A 265 -2.01 -15.72 2.52
C ILE A 265 -2.38 -14.24 2.55
N THR A 266 -3.11 -13.81 3.57
CA THR A 266 -3.45 -12.40 3.78
C THR A 266 -3.03 -11.97 5.19
N PHE A 267 -2.25 -10.90 5.31
CA PHE A 267 -1.73 -10.47 6.61
C PHE A 267 -2.66 -9.38 7.20
N PRO A 268 -3.32 -9.62 8.34
CA PRO A 268 -4.12 -8.60 9.01
C PRO A 268 -3.20 -7.55 9.65
N VAL A 269 -3.26 -6.31 9.16
CA VAL A 269 -2.42 -5.18 9.57
C VAL A 269 -3.29 -4.08 10.16
N HIS A 270 -3.04 -3.71 11.42
CA HIS A 270 -3.72 -2.60 12.09
C HIS A 270 -3.52 -1.29 11.31
N ALA A 271 -4.61 -0.70 10.78
CA ALA A 271 -4.56 0.34 9.76
C ALA A 271 -3.76 1.60 10.16
N LEU A 272 -3.87 2.05 11.41
CA LEU A 272 -3.12 3.21 11.93
C LEU A 272 -1.58 3.00 11.96
N MET A 273 -1.10 1.77 11.96
CA MET A 273 0.34 1.47 11.94
C MET A 273 0.90 1.27 10.52
N ALA A 274 0.03 0.97 9.55
CA ALA A 274 0.42 0.47 8.23
C ALA A 274 1.35 1.42 7.44
N LYS A 275 1.14 2.75 7.51
CA LYS A 275 1.99 3.74 6.80
C LYS A 275 3.43 3.75 7.28
N ASN A 276 3.64 3.71 8.59
CA ASN A 276 4.98 3.76 9.18
C ASN A 276 5.73 2.44 8.99
N GLY A 277 5.01 1.30 9.04
CA GLY A 277 5.57 -0.02 8.74
C GLY A 277 5.64 -0.35 7.25
N TRP A 278 5.23 0.58 6.38
CA TRP A 278 4.99 0.32 4.96
C TRP A 278 6.15 -0.31 4.20
N PRO A 279 7.44 0.09 4.39
CA PRO A 279 8.51 -0.49 3.59
C PRO A 279 8.67 -2.00 3.80
N HIS A 280 8.52 -2.44 5.05
CA HIS A 280 8.59 -3.86 5.41
C HIS A 280 7.36 -4.62 4.89
N LEU A 281 6.17 -4.01 4.95
CA LEU A 281 4.93 -4.60 4.41
C LEU A 281 4.94 -4.68 2.88
N SER A 282 5.52 -3.70 2.20
CA SER A 282 5.75 -3.69 0.75
C SER A 282 6.76 -4.78 0.35
N TRP A 283 7.86 -4.91 1.08
CA TRP A 283 8.82 -6.00 0.92
C TRP A 283 8.17 -7.38 1.12
N LEU A 284 7.28 -7.54 2.11
CA LEU A 284 6.55 -8.78 2.32
C LEU A 284 5.68 -9.11 1.10
N LEU A 285 4.94 -8.12 0.57
CA LEU A 285 4.13 -8.27 -0.65
C LEU A 285 4.96 -8.57 -1.91
N SER A 286 6.24 -8.19 -1.97
CA SER A 286 7.10 -8.52 -3.13
C SER A 286 7.62 -9.97 -3.10
N GLN A 287 7.63 -10.65 -1.94
CA GLN A 287 8.15 -12.01 -1.82
C GLN A 287 7.30 -13.08 -2.54
N SER A 288 6.00 -12.84 -2.73
CA SER A 288 5.09 -13.82 -3.35
C SER A 288 3.81 -13.17 -3.88
N PRO A 289 3.34 -13.52 -5.10
CA PRO A 289 2.05 -13.06 -5.60
C PRO A 289 0.84 -13.65 -4.84
N ARG A 290 1.05 -14.72 -4.05
CA ARG A 290 0.01 -15.32 -3.18
C ARG A 290 -0.34 -14.48 -1.94
N PHE A 291 0.44 -13.43 -1.68
CA PHE A 291 0.33 -12.63 -0.47
C PHE A 291 -0.57 -11.40 -0.68
N SER A 292 -1.32 -11.02 0.35
CA SER A 292 -2.16 -9.81 0.40
C SER A 292 -2.13 -9.21 1.80
N LEU A 293 -2.66 -8.00 1.99
CA LEU A 293 -2.90 -7.42 3.33
C LEU A 293 -4.40 -7.22 3.54
N THR A 294 -4.84 -7.34 4.79
CA THR A 294 -6.14 -6.86 5.24
C THR A 294 -5.90 -5.73 6.24
N LEU A 295 -6.13 -4.48 5.84
CA LEU A 295 -6.02 -3.34 6.75
C LEU A 295 -7.25 -3.31 7.64
N TRP A 296 -7.08 -3.54 8.95
CA TRP A 296 -8.18 -3.58 9.92
C TRP A 296 -8.20 -2.35 10.83
N GLN A 297 -9.41 -1.86 11.09
CA GLN A 297 -9.66 -0.72 11.97
C GLN A 297 -9.89 -1.19 13.42
N GLY A 298 -9.08 -0.66 14.34
CA GLY A 298 -9.30 -0.76 15.78
C GLY A 298 -10.29 0.29 16.30
N LYS A 299 -10.20 0.63 17.59
CA LYS A 299 -11.09 1.63 18.22
C LYS A 299 -10.90 3.06 17.69
N GLU A 300 -9.73 3.37 17.15
CA GLU A 300 -9.41 4.68 16.57
C GLU A 300 -9.47 4.63 15.04
N ASN A 301 -10.02 5.69 14.44
CA ASN A 301 -10.17 5.82 12.99
C ASN A 301 -8.81 6.08 12.32
N PRO A 302 -8.39 5.29 11.31
CA PRO A 302 -7.26 5.68 10.46
C PRO A 302 -7.58 6.91 9.62
N THR A 303 -6.58 7.69 9.23
CA THR A 303 -6.81 8.84 8.35
C THR A 303 -7.02 8.38 6.90
N VAL A 304 -7.84 9.13 6.15
CA VAL A 304 -8.03 8.89 4.72
C VAL A 304 -6.70 9.08 3.95
N ASN A 305 -5.80 9.94 4.42
CA ASN A 305 -4.48 10.15 3.77
C ASN A 305 -3.60 8.90 3.85
N ASP A 306 -3.62 8.20 4.99
CA ASP A 306 -2.78 7.02 5.21
C ASP A 306 -3.36 5.80 4.46
N LEU A 307 -4.68 5.66 4.44
CA LEU A 307 -5.35 4.65 3.60
C LEU A 307 -5.09 4.88 2.10
N LEU A 308 -5.11 6.13 1.64
CA LEU A 308 -4.72 6.51 0.27
C LEU A 308 -3.24 6.25 0.01
N PHE A 309 -2.35 6.50 0.97
CA PHE A 309 -0.92 6.18 0.84
C PHE A 309 -0.69 4.67 0.65
N ILE A 310 -1.33 3.80 1.44
CA ILE A 310 -1.21 2.36 1.20
C ILE A 310 -1.79 1.99 -0.16
N ARG A 311 -2.98 2.51 -0.52
CA ARG A 311 -3.62 2.26 -1.83
C ARG A 311 -2.75 2.71 -3.01
N ASP A 312 -2.07 3.84 -2.88
CA ASP A 312 -1.27 4.43 -3.95
C ASP A 312 0.05 3.69 -4.20
N ASN A 313 0.54 2.92 -3.24
CA ASN A 313 1.80 2.17 -3.35
C ASN A 313 1.60 0.66 -3.52
N SER A 314 0.36 0.21 -3.73
CA SER A 314 0.00 -1.22 -3.77
C SER A 314 -0.86 -1.57 -4.98
N ASN A 315 -1.06 -2.87 -5.20
CA ASN A 315 -2.02 -3.37 -6.17
C ASN A 315 -3.40 -3.51 -5.48
N PRO A 316 -4.48 -2.85 -5.98
CA PRO A 316 -5.82 -2.95 -5.40
C PRO A 316 -6.42 -4.38 -5.33
N LEU A 317 -5.89 -5.31 -6.12
CA LEU A 317 -6.21 -6.74 -6.05
C LEU A 317 -5.69 -7.43 -4.77
N ARG A 318 -4.76 -6.79 -4.04
CA ARG A 318 -3.97 -7.39 -2.96
C ARG A 318 -4.11 -6.69 -1.61
N ILE A 319 -4.96 -5.66 -1.49
CA ILE A 319 -5.23 -4.95 -0.23
C ILE A 319 -6.74 -4.91 0.02
N TYR A 320 -7.16 -5.54 1.11
CA TYR A 320 -8.54 -5.50 1.62
C TYR A 320 -8.65 -4.47 2.75
N TYR A 321 -9.83 -3.87 2.91
CA TYR A 321 -10.04 -2.76 3.86
C TYR A 321 -11.21 -3.07 4.82
N ASP A 322 -10.89 -3.64 5.97
CA ASP A 322 -11.78 -3.88 7.10
C ASP A 322 -11.89 -2.59 7.94
N ILE A 323 -12.53 -1.58 7.33
CA ILE A 323 -12.61 -0.18 7.74
C ILE A 323 -14.09 0.24 7.76
N TYR A 324 -14.51 1.02 8.76
CA TYR A 324 -15.93 1.28 9.00
C TYR A 324 -16.35 2.72 8.64
N GLU A 325 -17.66 2.98 8.66
CA GLU A 325 -18.18 4.34 8.46
C GLU A 325 -18.01 5.23 9.71
N PRO A 326 -17.77 6.55 9.55
CA PRO A 326 -17.81 7.34 8.31
C PRO A 326 -16.45 7.48 7.59
N VAL A 327 -15.47 6.60 7.86
CA VAL A 327 -14.14 6.64 7.22
C VAL A 327 -14.20 5.97 5.85
N LEU A 328 -14.85 4.82 5.75
CA LEU A 328 -14.93 4.00 4.54
C LEU A 328 -15.52 4.76 3.35
N SER A 329 -16.64 5.47 3.50
CA SER A 329 -17.23 6.26 2.41
C SER A 329 -16.33 7.41 1.98
N LYS A 330 -15.73 8.16 2.91
CA LYS A 330 -14.78 9.25 2.59
C LYS A 330 -13.54 8.73 1.86
N PHE A 331 -13.05 7.54 2.24
CA PHE A 331 -11.95 6.88 1.56
C PHE A 331 -12.35 6.40 0.16
N LYS A 332 -13.54 5.81 0.00
CA LYS A 332 -14.11 5.42 -1.31
C LYS A 332 -14.31 6.63 -2.24
N GLU A 333 -14.77 7.77 -1.72
CA GLU A 333 -14.89 9.03 -2.46
C GLU A 333 -13.51 9.54 -2.90
N ALA A 334 -12.57 9.69 -1.97
CA ALA A 334 -11.24 10.22 -2.27
C ALA A 334 -10.43 9.29 -3.21
N ALA A 335 -10.57 7.97 -3.07
CA ALA A 335 -9.92 6.98 -3.93
C ALA A 335 -10.38 7.06 -5.39
N LYS A 336 -11.64 7.48 -5.65
CA LYS A 336 -12.23 7.64 -6.99
C LYS A 336 -11.84 8.94 -7.70
N LEU A 337 -11.18 9.88 -7.03
CA LEU A 337 -10.75 11.15 -7.63
C LEU A 337 -9.59 10.93 -8.61
N ARG A 338 -9.90 10.76 -9.90
CA ARG A 338 -8.94 10.44 -10.98
C ARG A 338 -7.74 11.40 -11.11
N ASN A 339 -7.89 12.66 -10.67
CA ASN A 339 -6.90 13.72 -10.87
C ASN A 339 -6.20 14.16 -9.56
N ARG A 340 -6.29 13.37 -8.49
CA ARG A 340 -5.53 13.66 -7.25
C ARG A 340 -4.05 13.31 -7.42
N PRO A 341 -3.12 13.99 -6.72
CA PRO A 341 -1.73 13.55 -6.63
C PRO A 341 -1.64 12.13 -6.04
N ARG A 342 -0.67 11.35 -6.53
CA ARG A 342 -0.30 10.05 -5.96
C ARG A 342 0.54 10.28 -4.70
N ARG A 343 0.17 9.64 -3.59
CA ARG A 343 0.88 9.65 -2.31
C ARG A 343 2.02 8.64 -2.33
N PHE A 344 3.00 8.86 -3.20
CA PHE A 344 4.06 7.89 -3.45
C PHE A 344 5.01 7.73 -2.25
N TYR A 345 5.38 6.49 -1.96
CA TYR A 345 6.37 6.16 -0.94
C TYR A 345 7.77 6.65 -1.39
N PRO A 346 8.45 7.54 -0.64
CA PRO A 346 9.68 8.17 -1.16
C PRO A 346 10.85 7.23 -1.40
N GLY A 347 10.89 6.03 -0.80
CA GLY A 347 11.87 4.99 -1.09
C GLY A 347 11.46 4.00 -2.18
N GLY A 348 10.36 4.24 -2.91
CA GLY A 348 9.78 3.31 -3.87
C GLY A 348 10.39 3.36 -5.28
N ASP A 349 10.11 2.31 -6.05
CA ASP A 349 10.63 2.10 -7.42
C ASP A 349 10.23 3.22 -8.40
N ILE A 350 11.25 3.87 -8.98
CA ILE A 350 11.08 4.93 -9.96
C ILE A 350 10.50 4.45 -11.30
N ILE A 351 10.60 3.16 -11.64
CA ILE A 351 9.93 2.60 -12.81
C ILE A 351 8.39 2.67 -12.65
N ASP A 352 7.84 2.32 -11.49
CA ASP A 352 6.39 2.45 -11.24
C ASP A 352 5.96 3.92 -11.02
N TYR A 353 6.84 4.79 -10.50
CA TYR A 353 6.54 6.22 -10.38
C TYR A 353 6.43 6.92 -11.73
N PHE A 354 7.47 6.83 -12.58
CA PHE A 354 7.50 7.54 -13.88
C PHE A 354 6.82 6.78 -15.01
N ARG A 355 6.73 5.45 -14.92
CA ARG A 355 6.18 4.54 -15.96
C ARG A 355 6.82 4.77 -17.33
N PRO A 356 8.17 4.72 -17.41
CA PRO A 356 8.91 4.97 -18.64
C PRO A 356 8.53 3.96 -19.74
N VAL A 357 8.70 4.36 -21.01
CA VAL A 357 8.42 3.49 -22.15
C VAL A 357 9.19 2.18 -22.03
N ASN A 358 8.49 1.05 -22.24
CA ASN A 358 8.96 -0.33 -22.08
C ASN A 358 9.51 -0.67 -20.68
N ASN A 359 9.19 0.13 -19.65
CA ASN A 359 9.80 0.06 -18.31
C ASN A 359 11.34 0.17 -18.35
N ASP A 360 11.90 0.85 -19.35
CA ASP A 360 13.36 1.01 -19.53
C ASP A 360 13.85 2.30 -18.84
N GLY A 361 14.74 2.15 -17.86
CA GLY A 361 15.27 3.27 -17.07
C GLY A 361 16.10 4.29 -17.87
N LEU A 362 16.48 3.97 -19.12
CA LEU A 362 17.05 4.92 -20.09
C LEU A 362 16.09 6.08 -20.43
N ASN A 363 14.79 5.81 -20.40
CA ASN A 363 13.74 6.77 -20.76
C ASN A 363 13.34 7.72 -19.62
N ILE A 364 13.99 7.63 -18.45
CA ILE A 364 13.85 8.61 -17.36
C ILE A 364 14.81 9.78 -17.62
N GLN A 365 14.31 11.01 -17.59
CA GLN A 365 15.13 12.23 -17.69
C GLN A 365 15.87 12.47 -16.36
N TRP A 366 17.13 12.92 -16.43
CA TRP A 366 17.92 13.36 -15.27
C TRP A 366 18.45 14.77 -15.57
N ASP A 367 18.00 15.76 -14.80
CA ASP A 367 18.33 17.18 -14.99
C ASP A 367 19.04 17.70 -13.74
N THR A 368 20.14 18.46 -13.88
CA THR A 368 20.89 18.99 -12.72
C THR A 368 20.46 20.40 -12.39
N VAL A 369 20.03 20.61 -11.15
CA VAL A 369 19.64 21.93 -10.64
C VAL A 369 20.89 22.76 -10.35
N THR A 370 21.10 23.85 -11.07
CA THR A 370 22.23 24.78 -10.83
C THR A 370 21.89 25.90 -9.85
N ASP A 371 20.67 26.43 -9.96
CA ASP A 371 20.21 27.61 -9.24
C ASP A 371 18.66 27.71 -9.25
N LYS A 372 18.12 28.83 -8.77
CA LYS A 372 16.67 29.05 -8.64
C LYS A 372 15.96 29.29 -9.97
N ASP A 373 16.60 29.96 -10.93
CA ASP A 373 15.96 30.28 -12.21
C ASP A 373 15.97 29.06 -13.14
N ASP A 374 17.05 28.27 -13.10
CA ASP A 374 17.13 26.94 -13.69
C ASP A 374 16.07 25.98 -13.11
N LEU A 375 15.94 25.88 -11.79
CA LEU A 375 14.89 25.08 -11.15
C LEU A 375 13.48 25.50 -11.60
N LEU A 376 13.21 26.81 -11.64
CA LEU A 376 11.91 27.33 -12.07
C LEU A 376 11.64 27.04 -13.56
N TYR A 377 12.66 27.08 -14.41
CA TYR A 377 12.57 26.67 -15.81
C TYR A 377 12.26 25.17 -15.94
N LEU A 378 13.02 24.29 -15.26
CA LEU A 378 12.79 22.84 -15.25
C LEU A 378 11.36 22.50 -14.81
N LEU A 379 10.95 23.00 -13.63
CA LEU A 379 9.60 22.77 -13.08
C LEU A 379 8.50 23.27 -14.02
N LYS A 380 8.71 24.39 -14.73
CA LYS A 380 7.72 24.99 -15.64
C LYS A 380 7.66 24.34 -17.02
N ASP A 381 8.79 24.03 -17.65
CA ASP A 381 8.86 23.73 -19.08
C ASP A 381 9.33 22.28 -19.42
N SER A 382 10.04 21.58 -18.52
CA SER A 382 10.39 20.14 -18.70
C SER A 382 9.17 19.21 -18.46
N GLN A 383 9.21 17.97 -18.92
CA GLN A 383 8.10 17.01 -18.74
C GLN A 383 8.08 16.34 -17.35
N GLY A 384 9.19 16.36 -16.62
CA GLY A 384 9.39 15.60 -15.38
C GLY A 384 10.52 14.57 -15.52
N GLY A 385 11.04 14.10 -14.39
CA GLY A 385 12.24 13.25 -14.31
C GLY A 385 12.86 13.25 -12.92
N MET A 386 14.13 12.88 -12.82
CA MET A 386 14.94 13.00 -11.59
C MET A 386 15.68 14.34 -11.58
N LEU A 387 15.55 15.11 -10.50
CA LEU A 387 16.32 16.33 -10.26
C LEU A 387 17.59 15.98 -9.48
N VAL A 388 18.75 16.12 -10.13
CA VAL A 388 20.07 16.00 -9.52
C VAL A 388 20.36 17.26 -8.73
N ILE A 389 20.46 17.15 -7.41
CA ILE A 389 20.59 18.26 -6.47
C ILE A 389 21.89 18.08 -5.68
N PRO A 390 22.97 18.80 -6.01
CA PRO A 390 24.22 18.73 -5.25
C PRO A 390 24.15 19.63 -4.01
N VAL A 391 24.39 19.06 -2.83
CA VAL A 391 24.19 19.70 -1.52
C VAL A 391 25.52 19.95 -0.80
N ILE A 392 25.76 21.21 -0.44
CA ILE A 392 26.92 21.66 0.34
C ILE A 392 26.49 22.59 1.50
N SER A 393 27.44 22.96 2.35
CA SER A 393 27.27 23.99 3.40
C SER A 393 27.25 25.41 2.80
N SER A 394 26.43 26.31 3.34
CA SER A 394 26.51 27.77 3.06
C SER A 394 27.83 28.40 3.54
N GLU A 395 28.34 29.38 2.79
CA GLU A 395 29.57 30.11 3.16
C GLU A 395 29.34 31.01 4.39
N GLY A 396 29.70 30.48 5.56
CA GLY A 396 29.58 31.15 6.86
C GLY A 396 28.39 30.70 7.70
N GLN A 397 27.47 29.90 7.16
CA GLN A 397 26.37 29.28 7.90
C GLN A 397 26.37 27.75 7.70
N PRO A 398 27.31 27.00 8.33
CA PRO A 398 27.50 25.57 8.04
C PRO A 398 26.32 24.67 8.40
N ASN A 399 25.34 25.18 9.17
CA ASN A 399 24.12 24.47 9.53
C ASN A 399 22.97 24.66 8.52
N ILE A 400 23.20 25.34 7.39
CA ILE A 400 22.25 25.48 6.29
C ILE A 400 22.79 24.71 5.08
N PRO A 401 22.08 23.65 4.62
CA PRO A 401 22.36 23.01 3.34
C PRO A 401 21.90 23.92 2.20
N ILE A 402 22.74 24.10 1.18
CA ILE A 402 22.47 24.88 -0.03
C ILE A 402 22.78 24.09 -1.30
N ILE A 403 22.23 24.55 -2.43
CA ILE A 403 22.53 24.02 -3.76
C ILE A 403 23.93 24.49 -4.21
N GLN A 404 24.80 23.55 -4.58
CA GLN A 404 26.18 23.83 -4.96
C GLN A 404 26.26 24.72 -6.22
N GLY A 405 26.89 25.88 -6.08
CA GLY A 405 27.19 26.79 -7.20
C GLY A 405 26.11 27.83 -7.51
N SER A 406 24.92 27.72 -6.91
CA SER A 406 23.82 28.69 -7.07
C SER A 406 24.26 30.10 -6.66
N LYS A 407 23.90 31.11 -7.48
CA LYS A 407 24.17 32.53 -7.21
C LYS A 407 22.93 33.37 -7.51
N PRO A 408 22.23 33.93 -6.50
CA PRO A 408 22.51 33.85 -5.06
C PRO A 408 22.43 32.42 -4.48
N GLU A 409 22.96 32.20 -3.26
CA GLU A 409 22.80 30.93 -2.57
C GLU A 409 21.30 30.54 -2.50
N LEU A 410 20.99 29.29 -2.86
CA LEU A 410 19.65 28.73 -2.76
C LEU A 410 19.63 27.71 -1.62
N PRO A 411 18.89 27.95 -0.51
CA PRO A 411 18.69 26.96 0.53
C PRO A 411 18.05 25.69 -0.01
N LEU A 412 18.45 24.53 0.52
CA LEU A 412 17.84 23.25 0.15
C LEU A 412 16.36 23.20 0.53
N GLN A 413 15.95 23.87 1.61
CA GLN A 413 14.54 23.98 1.98
C GLN A 413 13.72 24.69 0.90
N ASP A 414 14.13 25.89 0.46
CA ASP A 414 13.49 26.61 -0.66
C ASP A 414 13.40 25.76 -1.93
N CYS A 415 14.47 25.03 -2.25
CA CYS A 415 14.51 24.12 -3.40
C CYS A 415 13.48 23.00 -3.28
N LEU A 416 13.42 22.32 -2.13
CA LEU A 416 12.44 21.28 -1.85
C LEU A 416 11.01 21.83 -1.85
N GLU A 417 10.75 22.99 -1.24
CA GLU A 417 9.41 23.60 -1.22
C GLU A 417 8.89 23.94 -2.64
N LEU A 418 9.77 24.39 -3.55
CA LEU A 418 9.43 24.58 -4.96
C LEU A 418 9.12 23.27 -5.70
N ILE A 419 9.90 22.21 -5.45
CA ILE A 419 9.69 20.89 -6.06
C ILE A 419 8.38 20.27 -5.55
N LEU A 420 8.15 20.28 -4.23
CA LEU A 420 6.96 19.70 -3.59
C LEU A 420 5.66 20.44 -3.95
N ALA A 421 5.74 21.71 -4.37
CA ALA A 421 4.61 22.47 -4.90
C ALA A 421 4.27 22.16 -6.38
N SER A 422 5.11 21.38 -7.07
CA SER A 422 4.92 21.00 -8.46
C SER A 422 3.74 20.02 -8.65
N LYS A 423 3.18 20.00 -9.86
CA LYS A 423 2.13 19.04 -10.28
C LYS A 423 2.62 18.03 -11.32
N LYS A 424 3.90 18.09 -11.69
CA LYS A 424 4.54 17.13 -12.60
C LYS A 424 5.23 16.04 -11.80
N SER A 425 5.38 14.85 -12.37
CA SER A 425 6.15 13.77 -11.78
C SER A 425 7.63 14.15 -11.69
N TRP A 426 8.11 14.38 -10.47
CA TRP A 426 9.52 14.67 -10.18
C TRP A 426 10.06 13.70 -9.15
N GLY A 427 11.30 13.29 -9.31
CA GLY A 427 12.09 12.60 -8.30
C GLY A 427 13.24 13.48 -7.84
N ILE A 428 13.77 13.18 -6.66
CA ILE A 428 14.70 14.03 -5.92
C ILE A 428 15.98 13.21 -5.69
N TYR A 429 17.10 13.60 -6.31
CA TYR A 429 18.39 12.91 -6.18
C TYR A 429 19.42 13.81 -5.50
N LEU A 430 19.57 13.61 -4.18
CA LEU A 430 20.38 14.45 -3.30
C LEU A 430 21.82 13.95 -3.27
N ARG A 431 22.75 14.71 -3.83
CA ARG A 431 24.18 14.38 -3.85
C ARG A 431 24.91 15.16 -2.77
N ILE A 432 25.08 14.53 -1.62
CA ILE A 432 25.53 15.16 -0.39
C ILE A 432 27.05 15.02 -0.24
N LYS A 433 27.73 16.09 0.16
CA LYS A 433 29.21 16.12 0.22
C LYS A 433 29.84 16.16 1.61
N SER A 434 29.07 16.10 2.70
CA SER A 434 29.62 15.88 4.05
C SER A 434 28.58 15.33 5.03
N GLN A 435 29.07 14.67 6.09
CA GLN A 435 28.24 14.03 7.12
C GLN A 435 27.30 15.00 7.86
N ASN A 436 27.73 16.26 8.03
CA ASN A 436 26.88 17.31 8.61
C ASN A 436 25.68 17.60 7.72
N GLN A 437 25.89 17.70 6.40
CA GLN A 437 24.81 17.95 5.45
C GLN A 437 23.91 16.72 5.23
N LEU A 438 24.40 15.49 5.47
CA LEU A 438 23.55 14.28 5.46
C LEU A 438 22.47 14.39 6.54
N SER A 439 22.89 14.64 7.78
CA SER A 439 21.96 14.74 8.92
C SER A 439 20.94 15.87 8.74
N LEU A 440 21.39 17.05 8.33
CA LEU A 440 20.52 18.22 8.10
C LEU A 440 19.54 18.01 6.94
N THR A 441 19.97 17.34 5.87
CA THR A 441 19.11 17.02 4.71
C THR A 441 18.03 16.00 5.10
N LEU A 442 18.39 14.96 5.84
CA LEU A 442 17.45 13.93 6.30
C LEU A 442 16.39 14.52 7.25
N GLU A 443 16.76 15.48 8.10
CA GLU A 443 15.80 16.21 8.95
C GLU A 443 14.82 17.08 8.16
N LEU A 444 15.24 17.66 7.01
CA LEU A 444 14.32 18.37 6.11
C LEU A 444 13.34 17.40 5.42
N LEU A 445 13.83 16.26 4.95
CA LEU A 445 13.00 15.21 4.34
C LEU A 445 11.99 14.64 5.35
N ARG A 446 12.43 14.35 6.58
CA ARG A 446 11.56 13.91 7.68
C ARG A 446 10.45 14.91 7.96
N GLN A 447 10.79 16.20 8.08
CA GLN A 447 9.78 17.25 8.28
C GLN A 447 8.79 17.37 7.11
N ALA A 448 9.20 17.14 5.87
CA ALA A 448 8.31 17.13 4.71
C ALA A 448 7.40 15.88 4.68
N TYR A 449 7.90 14.73 5.14
CA TYR A 449 7.12 13.49 5.25
C TYR A 449 6.12 13.52 6.41
N ASP A 450 6.55 13.99 7.60
CA ASP A 450 5.71 14.15 8.79
C ASP A 450 4.56 15.16 8.56
N ARG A 451 4.77 16.14 7.67
CA ARG A 451 3.75 17.10 7.20
C ARG A 451 2.88 16.57 6.05
N ASP A 452 3.07 15.32 5.63
CA ASP A 452 2.32 14.67 4.55
C ASP A 452 2.47 15.40 3.19
N LEU A 453 3.67 15.95 2.91
CA LEU A 453 4.03 16.67 1.68
C LEU A 453 4.97 15.87 0.75
N LEU A 454 5.87 15.05 1.31
CA LEU A 454 6.87 14.31 0.55
C LEU A 454 6.27 13.06 -0.10
N HIS A 455 5.78 13.21 -1.34
CA HIS A 455 5.20 12.14 -2.17
C HIS A 455 5.98 11.90 -3.48
N HIS A 456 7.31 11.98 -3.41
CA HIS A 456 8.22 11.94 -4.55
C HIS A 456 9.34 10.93 -4.28
N PRO A 457 9.77 10.10 -5.27
CA PRO A 457 10.91 9.21 -5.09
C PRO A 457 12.14 10.04 -4.72
N THR A 458 12.78 9.68 -3.62
CA THR A 458 13.84 10.44 -2.96
C THR A 458 15.04 9.55 -2.73
N TRP A 459 16.13 9.90 -3.40
CA TRP A 459 17.37 9.15 -3.48
C TRP A 459 18.48 9.94 -2.79
N VAL A 460 19.28 9.29 -1.94
CA VAL A 460 20.36 9.93 -1.19
C VAL A 460 21.70 9.34 -1.61
N ASN A 461 22.52 10.15 -2.29
CA ASN A 461 23.88 9.82 -2.71
C ASN A 461 24.92 10.46 -1.80
N MET A 462 25.86 9.63 -1.37
CA MET A 462 27.21 10.04 -1.00
C MET A 462 28.19 9.09 -1.67
N ASP A 463 29.37 9.62 -1.99
CA ASP A 463 30.54 8.80 -2.31
C ASP A 463 31.17 8.42 -0.96
N ILE A 464 31.43 7.14 -0.72
CA ILE A 464 31.66 6.61 0.65
C ILE A 464 32.93 5.76 0.78
N ALA A 465 33.52 5.76 1.98
CA ALA A 465 34.68 4.94 2.34
C ALA A 465 34.26 3.61 3.00
N HIS A 466 34.73 2.48 2.50
CA HIS A 466 34.60 1.18 3.18
C HIS A 466 35.68 0.21 2.67
N GLY A 467 36.12 -0.73 3.52
CA GLY A 467 37.04 -1.81 3.15
C GLY A 467 38.25 -1.38 2.30
N THR A 468 38.41 -2.01 1.14
CA THR A 468 39.44 -1.76 0.13
C THR A 468 39.36 -0.40 -0.56
N PHE A 469 38.23 0.33 -0.43
CA PHE A 469 38.06 1.70 -0.91
C PHE A 469 37.96 2.75 0.20
N TYR A 470 38.54 2.47 1.37
CA TYR A 470 38.60 3.43 2.46
C TYR A 470 39.53 4.63 2.15
N ILE A 471 39.02 5.85 2.24
CA ILE A 471 39.78 7.11 2.20
C ILE A 471 39.41 7.96 3.42
N GLN A 472 40.41 8.53 4.10
CA GLN A 472 40.27 9.16 5.42
C GLN A 472 39.26 10.32 5.49
N ASP A 473 39.12 11.11 4.43
CA ASP A 473 38.26 12.31 4.40
C ASP A 473 36.83 12.04 3.88
N TYR A 474 36.54 10.80 3.47
CA TYR A 474 35.21 10.37 3.00
C TYR A 474 34.38 9.78 4.15
N VAL A 475 33.06 9.94 4.09
CA VAL A 475 32.14 9.37 5.10
C VAL A 475 32.11 7.86 4.97
N THR A 476 32.18 7.11 6.08
CA THR A 476 32.18 5.65 5.99
C THR A 476 30.80 5.10 5.63
N GLY A 477 30.77 3.94 4.96
CA GLY A 477 29.53 3.29 4.55
C GLY A 477 28.59 2.95 5.71
N GLU A 478 29.16 2.55 6.85
CA GLU A 478 28.41 2.25 8.08
C GLU A 478 27.82 3.52 8.70
N GLU A 479 28.55 4.63 8.68
CA GLU A 479 28.08 5.92 9.18
C GLU A 479 26.97 6.49 8.30
N PHE A 480 27.10 6.37 6.98
CA PHE A 480 26.06 6.72 6.00
C PHE A 480 24.76 5.92 6.26
N LEU A 481 24.86 4.59 6.34
CA LEU A 481 23.72 3.70 6.65
C LEU A 481 23.09 4.06 8.00
N ARG A 482 23.88 4.11 9.08
CA ARG A 482 23.43 4.44 10.44
C ARG A 482 22.66 5.75 10.50
N THR A 483 23.12 6.77 9.77
CA THR A 483 22.52 8.11 9.79
C THR A 483 21.17 8.12 9.08
N ILE A 484 21.06 7.42 7.95
CA ILE A 484 19.80 7.27 7.22
C ILE A 484 18.80 6.43 8.03
N ASP A 485 19.22 5.28 8.57
CA ASP A 485 18.39 4.41 9.42
C ASP A 485 17.86 5.11 10.69
N GLN A 486 18.60 6.09 11.24
CA GLN A 486 18.22 6.80 12.46
C GLN A 486 17.36 8.05 12.24
N ILE A 487 17.53 8.77 11.13
CA ILE A 487 16.86 10.06 10.91
C ILE A 487 15.68 9.94 9.93
N PHE A 488 15.92 9.42 8.73
CA PHE A 488 14.89 9.35 7.70
C PHE A 488 15.16 8.19 6.71
N PRO A 489 14.70 6.97 7.02
CA PRO A 489 15.10 5.79 6.27
C PRO A 489 14.20 5.49 5.06
N TYR A 490 13.18 6.31 4.82
CA TYR A 490 12.20 6.13 3.77
C TYR A 490 12.70 6.61 2.39
N VAL A 491 13.95 6.27 2.03
CA VAL A 491 14.66 6.73 0.83
C VAL A 491 15.33 5.57 0.10
N THR A 492 15.62 5.75 -1.18
CA THR A 492 16.53 4.85 -1.92
C THR A 492 17.98 5.25 -1.62
N LEU A 493 18.82 4.26 -1.33
CA LEU A 493 20.25 4.46 -1.04
C LEU A 493 21.02 4.52 -2.36
N ALA A 494 21.80 5.58 -2.59
CA ALA A 494 22.54 5.77 -3.85
C ALA A 494 24.07 5.91 -3.64
N PRO A 495 24.75 4.90 -3.07
CA PRO A 495 26.18 4.96 -2.78
C PRO A 495 27.04 5.05 -4.06
N GLY A 496 28.06 5.90 -4.01
CA GLY A 496 29.16 5.96 -4.97
C GLY A 496 30.49 5.54 -4.33
N TRP A 497 31.49 5.29 -5.17
CA TRP A 497 32.88 5.09 -4.74
C TRP A 497 33.66 6.42 -4.86
N PRO A 498 34.67 6.68 -4.02
CA PRO A 498 35.62 7.76 -4.22
C PRO A 498 36.27 7.64 -5.61
N LYS A 499 36.39 8.74 -6.37
CA LYS A 499 36.92 8.68 -7.75
C LYS A 499 38.38 8.21 -7.77
N GLU A 500 39.11 8.48 -6.69
CA GLU A 500 40.52 8.18 -6.46
C GLU A 500 40.82 6.67 -6.38
N VAL A 501 39.84 5.81 -6.10
CA VAL A 501 40.03 4.34 -6.15
C VAL A 501 39.72 3.72 -7.50
N LEU A 502 39.16 4.50 -8.44
CA LEU A 502 38.66 4.01 -9.73
C LEU A 502 39.65 4.21 -10.90
N ASP A 503 40.90 4.59 -10.62
CA ASP A 503 41.94 4.80 -11.66
C ASP A 503 42.17 3.54 -12.51
N GLU A 504 42.20 2.37 -11.89
CA GLU A 504 42.25 1.07 -12.57
C GLU A 504 40.86 0.54 -12.97
N GLY A 505 39.77 1.21 -12.60
CA GLY A 505 38.38 0.75 -12.74
C GLY A 505 37.83 0.05 -11.51
N TYR A 506 36.62 -0.49 -11.64
CA TYR A 506 35.93 -1.24 -10.58
C TYR A 506 36.61 -2.60 -10.39
N LYS A 507 37.64 -2.71 -9.55
CA LYS A 507 38.24 -4.02 -9.25
C LYS A 507 37.23 -4.92 -8.51
N PRO A 508 37.25 -6.26 -8.67
CA PRO A 508 36.29 -7.15 -8.04
C PRO A 508 36.12 -6.94 -6.54
N GLU A 509 37.21 -6.64 -5.84
CA GLU A 509 37.28 -6.41 -4.39
C GLU A 509 36.49 -5.14 -3.99
N LEU A 510 36.58 -4.07 -4.79
CA LEU A 510 35.83 -2.82 -4.57
C LEU A 510 34.32 -3.03 -4.71
N VAL A 511 33.92 -4.00 -5.55
CA VAL A 511 32.52 -4.36 -5.77
C VAL A 511 32.04 -5.31 -4.68
N GLU A 512 32.84 -6.29 -4.28
CA GLU A 512 32.53 -7.23 -3.20
C GLU A 512 32.32 -6.51 -1.86
N ASP A 513 33.23 -5.61 -1.47
CA ASP A 513 33.10 -4.81 -0.25
C ASP A 513 31.84 -3.94 -0.26
N MET A 514 31.51 -3.29 -1.40
CA MET A 514 30.29 -2.51 -1.55
C MET A 514 29.02 -3.39 -1.45
N VAL A 515 29.05 -4.58 -2.04
CA VAL A 515 27.95 -5.55 -1.95
C VAL A 515 27.79 -6.09 -0.53
N GLN A 516 28.89 -6.35 0.18
CA GLN A 516 28.91 -6.83 1.56
C GLN A 516 28.38 -5.77 2.54
N LEU A 517 28.77 -4.50 2.37
CA LEU A 517 28.29 -3.37 3.15
C LEU A 517 26.76 -3.23 3.06
N PHE A 518 26.22 -3.17 1.84
CA PHE A 518 24.77 -3.03 1.62
C PHE A 518 24.02 -4.38 1.70
N GLN A 519 24.67 -5.47 2.09
CA GLN A 519 23.98 -6.76 2.28
C GLN A 519 22.95 -6.73 3.42
N GLY A 520 23.13 -5.81 4.39
CA GLY A 520 22.23 -5.60 5.50
C GLY A 520 21.10 -4.60 5.21
N ALA A 521 21.20 -3.78 4.15
CA ALA A 521 20.21 -2.75 3.84
C ALA A 521 18.82 -3.36 3.53
N TRP A 522 17.76 -2.66 3.90
CA TRP A 522 16.37 -3.03 3.60
C TRP A 522 15.72 -2.09 2.58
N GLN A 523 16.25 -0.88 2.46
CA GLN A 523 15.96 0.08 1.42
C GLN A 523 16.43 -0.46 0.06
N ASP A 524 15.77 -0.04 -1.02
CA ASP A 524 16.33 -0.23 -2.36
C ASP A 524 17.67 0.51 -2.50
N VAL A 525 18.61 -0.08 -3.24
CA VAL A 525 19.96 0.47 -3.47
C VAL A 525 20.21 0.65 -4.96
N SER A 526 20.79 1.79 -5.33
CA SER A 526 21.32 2.07 -6.67
C SER A 526 22.80 2.42 -6.63
N LEU A 527 23.64 1.51 -7.11
CA LEU A 527 25.08 1.73 -7.18
C LEU A 527 25.38 2.82 -8.24
N GLN A 528 26.09 3.87 -7.84
CA GLN A 528 26.43 4.99 -8.72
C GLN A 528 27.75 4.70 -9.43
N LEU A 529 27.69 4.62 -10.76
CA LEU A 529 28.77 4.14 -11.63
C LEU A 529 29.26 5.23 -12.58
N HIS A 530 30.57 5.41 -12.63
CA HIS A 530 31.26 6.27 -13.60
C HIS A 530 31.38 5.56 -14.95
N ALA A 531 30.72 6.06 -15.99
CA ALA A 531 30.79 5.47 -17.32
C ALA A 531 32.24 5.40 -17.86
N GLU A 532 33.07 6.38 -17.50
CA GLU A 532 34.46 6.52 -17.96
C GLU A 532 35.47 5.55 -17.30
N THR A 533 35.03 4.71 -16.35
CA THR A 533 35.88 3.73 -15.66
C THR A 533 35.48 2.27 -15.88
N LEU A 534 34.26 2.00 -16.38
CA LEU A 534 33.74 0.64 -16.57
C LEU A 534 34.62 -0.25 -17.47
N TYR A 535 35.10 0.29 -18.59
CA TYR A 535 35.87 -0.47 -19.58
C TYR A 535 37.26 -0.90 -19.09
N ARG A 536 37.73 -0.38 -17.95
CA ARG A 536 39.09 -0.60 -17.43
C ARG A 536 39.26 -2.01 -16.81
N THR A 537 38.18 -2.62 -16.29
CA THR A 537 38.18 -3.99 -15.73
C THR A 537 37.06 -4.86 -16.31
N VAL A 538 37.43 -5.86 -17.11
CA VAL A 538 36.47 -6.87 -17.62
C VAL A 538 35.90 -7.73 -16.49
N THR A 539 36.77 -8.16 -15.55
CA THR A 539 36.39 -8.88 -14.33
C THR A 539 35.53 -8.02 -13.40
N GLY A 540 35.79 -6.72 -13.35
CA GLY A 540 35.00 -5.73 -12.62
C GLY A 540 33.59 -5.56 -13.15
N CYS A 541 33.47 -5.38 -14.47
CA CYS A 541 32.17 -5.39 -15.15
C CYS A 541 31.41 -6.70 -14.87
N ARG A 542 32.09 -7.85 -14.83
CA ARG A 542 31.47 -9.14 -14.44
C ARG A 542 30.96 -9.10 -12.99
N SER A 543 31.76 -8.65 -12.01
CA SER A 543 31.32 -8.49 -10.61
C SER A 543 30.14 -7.54 -10.45
N LEU A 544 30.13 -6.41 -11.18
CA LEU A 544 29.00 -5.49 -11.22
C LEU A 544 27.74 -6.19 -11.75
N LEU A 545 27.82 -6.89 -12.89
CA LEU A 545 26.68 -7.62 -13.46
C LEU A 545 26.11 -8.67 -12.49
N HIS A 546 26.95 -9.36 -11.70
CA HIS A 546 26.47 -10.22 -10.62
C HIS A 546 25.73 -9.43 -9.52
N ALA A 547 26.23 -8.26 -9.12
CA ALA A 547 25.57 -7.38 -8.14
C ALA A 547 24.20 -6.84 -8.63
N GLN A 548 23.98 -6.70 -9.95
CA GLN A 548 22.71 -6.23 -10.53
C GLN A 548 21.51 -7.18 -10.27
N SER A 549 21.79 -8.44 -9.91
CA SER A 549 20.77 -9.38 -9.40
C SER A 549 20.09 -8.87 -8.12
N ARG A 550 20.84 -8.14 -7.30
CA ARG A 550 20.40 -7.61 -6.00
C ARG A 550 20.08 -6.12 -6.05
N PHE A 551 20.94 -5.33 -6.67
CA PHE A 551 20.87 -3.86 -6.66
C PHE A 551 20.52 -3.30 -8.03
N SER A 552 20.10 -2.04 -8.07
CA SER A 552 20.05 -1.27 -9.31
C SER A 552 21.37 -0.53 -9.57
N MET A 553 21.52 0.02 -10.77
CA MET A 553 22.68 0.79 -11.18
C MET A 553 22.26 2.09 -11.83
N THR A 554 22.95 3.18 -11.49
CA THR A 554 22.83 4.45 -12.20
C THR A 554 24.18 4.81 -12.79
N LEU A 555 24.18 5.04 -14.09
CA LEU A 555 25.36 5.27 -14.89
C LEU A 555 25.48 6.78 -15.10
N GLU A 556 26.43 7.40 -14.40
CA GLU A 556 26.75 8.81 -14.55
C GLU A 556 27.75 9.01 -15.68
N HIS A 557 27.53 10.02 -16.52
CA HIS A 557 28.55 10.53 -17.44
C HIS A 557 28.54 12.06 -17.46
N ARG A 558 29.69 12.67 -17.20
CA ARG A 558 29.89 14.13 -17.27
C ARG A 558 30.58 14.48 -18.57
N ALA A 559 30.13 15.54 -19.25
CA ALA A 559 30.39 15.82 -20.66
C ALA A 559 31.83 16.25 -21.03
N GLU A 560 32.82 15.97 -20.17
CA GLU A 560 34.22 16.34 -20.35
C GLU A 560 34.99 15.35 -21.23
N ASP A 561 34.60 14.07 -21.23
CA ASP A 561 35.21 13.02 -22.04
C ASP A 561 34.39 12.73 -23.32
N ARG A 562 35.08 12.58 -24.46
CA ARG A 562 34.49 12.70 -25.81
C ARG A 562 34.30 11.39 -26.58
N ASP A 563 34.93 10.29 -26.17
CA ASP A 563 34.91 9.05 -26.94
C ASP A 563 33.90 8.03 -26.37
N LEU A 564 32.65 8.10 -26.86
CA LEU A 564 31.57 7.17 -26.50
C LEU A 564 31.92 5.70 -26.81
N ASN A 565 32.73 5.47 -27.85
CA ASN A 565 32.93 4.12 -28.39
C ASN A 565 33.59 3.20 -27.35
N THR A 566 34.49 3.76 -26.54
CA THR A 566 35.33 3.05 -25.57
C THR A 566 34.53 2.37 -24.45
N TRP A 567 33.41 2.97 -24.00
CA TRP A 567 32.59 2.42 -22.90
C TRP A 567 31.24 1.82 -23.35
N THR A 568 30.89 1.95 -24.64
CA THR A 568 29.58 1.52 -25.17
C THR A 568 29.26 0.06 -24.88
N ALA A 569 30.23 -0.85 -24.98
CA ALA A 569 30.03 -2.28 -24.72
C ALA A 569 29.65 -2.58 -23.24
N SER A 570 30.26 -1.87 -22.27
CA SER A 570 29.93 -2.04 -20.85
C SER A 570 28.54 -1.50 -20.51
N LEU A 571 28.14 -0.37 -21.10
CA LEU A 571 26.78 0.16 -20.92
C LEU A 571 25.72 -0.78 -21.53
N MET A 572 25.99 -1.35 -22.70
CA MET A 572 25.13 -2.37 -23.32
C MET A 572 24.94 -3.58 -22.40
N ALA A 573 26.02 -4.11 -21.81
CA ALA A 573 25.96 -5.28 -20.95
C ALA A 573 25.06 -5.06 -19.71
N ILE A 574 25.24 -3.93 -19.03
CA ILE A 574 24.43 -3.54 -17.87
C ILE A 574 22.95 -3.35 -18.26
N ARG A 575 22.68 -2.66 -19.38
CA ARG A 575 21.30 -2.46 -19.89
C ARG A 575 20.63 -3.78 -20.27
N ALA A 576 21.37 -4.67 -20.92
CA ALA A 576 20.85 -5.94 -21.44
C ALA A 576 20.47 -6.92 -20.32
N LEU A 577 21.15 -6.87 -19.18
CA LEU A 577 20.87 -7.75 -18.04
C LEU A 577 19.55 -7.37 -17.33
N ASN A 578 19.32 -6.09 -17.03
CA ASN A 578 18.03 -5.64 -16.48
C ASN A 578 17.73 -4.15 -16.71
N ARG A 579 16.97 -3.84 -17.78
CA ARG A 579 16.52 -2.48 -18.16
C ARG A 579 15.67 -1.77 -17.10
N GLN A 580 14.99 -2.51 -16.22
CA GLN A 580 14.20 -1.94 -15.11
C GLN A 580 15.08 -1.54 -13.91
N ARG A 581 16.37 -1.91 -13.93
CA ARG A 581 17.36 -1.63 -12.88
C ARG A 581 18.61 -0.91 -13.41
N SER A 582 18.53 -0.31 -14.59
CA SER A 582 19.60 0.48 -15.22
C SER A 582 19.12 1.88 -15.53
N PHE A 583 19.71 2.87 -14.87
CA PHE A 583 19.37 4.29 -15.01
C PHE A 583 20.57 5.09 -15.52
N TYR A 584 20.32 6.25 -16.12
CA TYR A 584 21.31 6.95 -16.95
C TYR A 584 21.33 8.45 -16.63
N ASN A 585 22.17 8.84 -15.67
CA ASN A 585 22.38 10.24 -15.29
C ASN A 585 23.41 10.88 -16.24
N MET A 586 22.98 11.18 -17.48
CA MET A 586 23.85 11.70 -18.52
C MET A 586 23.10 12.53 -19.60
N PRO A 587 23.78 13.47 -20.28
CA PRO A 587 23.14 14.37 -21.26
C PRO A 587 22.46 13.62 -22.41
N ASN A 588 21.38 14.22 -22.94
CA ASN A 588 20.46 13.57 -23.89
C ASN A 588 21.17 12.93 -25.09
N MET A 589 22.18 13.58 -25.68
CA MET A 589 22.97 13.04 -26.80
C MET A 589 23.58 11.65 -26.54
N TYR A 590 23.94 11.34 -25.29
CA TYR A 590 24.49 10.05 -24.90
C TYR A 590 23.37 9.00 -24.74
N ARG A 591 22.22 9.38 -24.16
CA ARG A 591 21.05 8.48 -24.03
C ARG A 591 20.40 8.19 -25.39
N GLU A 592 20.32 9.18 -26.28
CA GLU A 592 19.91 9.01 -27.67
C GLU A 592 20.86 8.07 -28.43
N HIS A 593 22.18 8.18 -28.23
CA HIS A 593 23.12 7.22 -28.78
C HIS A 593 22.83 5.80 -28.27
N ILE A 594 22.72 5.61 -26.95
CA ILE A 594 22.44 4.30 -26.31
C ILE A 594 21.09 3.71 -26.78
N ALA A 595 20.08 4.55 -27.03
CA ALA A 595 18.77 4.12 -27.52
C ALA A 595 18.79 3.67 -28.99
N ASN A 596 19.66 4.26 -29.82
CA ASN A 596 19.78 3.95 -31.25
C ASN A 596 20.74 2.78 -31.57
N LEU A 597 21.43 2.22 -30.58
CA LEU A 597 22.31 1.06 -30.79
C LEU A 597 21.50 -0.21 -31.12
N PRO A 598 21.90 -1.00 -32.14
CA PRO A 598 21.14 -2.16 -32.58
C PRO A 598 21.18 -3.31 -31.56
N GLU A 599 20.01 -3.75 -31.09
CA GLU A 599 19.87 -4.81 -30.08
C GLU A 599 20.38 -6.20 -30.53
N ASN A 600 20.65 -6.39 -31.82
CA ASN A 600 20.80 -7.70 -32.47
C ASN A 600 22.20 -8.02 -33.06
N GLN A 601 23.24 -7.21 -32.84
CA GLN A 601 24.59 -7.51 -33.37
C GLN A 601 25.46 -8.32 -32.40
N ASP A 602 25.34 -9.65 -32.45
CA ASP A 602 26.26 -10.63 -31.88
C ASP A 602 26.66 -10.49 -30.39
N HIS A 603 25.92 -9.68 -29.63
CA HIS A 603 26.12 -9.48 -28.18
C HIS A 603 26.08 -10.79 -27.38
N THR A 604 25.46 -11.84 -27.93
CA THR A 604 25.52 -13.19 -27.38
C THR A 604 26.96 -13.70 -27.23
N ALA A 605 27.92 -13.24 -28.05
CA ALA A 605 29.33 -13.54 -27.87
C ALA A 605 29.89 -12.86 -26.61
N LEU A 606 29.79 -11.53 -26.50
CA LEU A 606 30.37 -10.78 -25.37
C LEU A 606 29.68 -11.10 -24.04
N THR A 607 28.35 -11.23 -24.04
CA THR A 607 27.60 -11.66 -22.84
C THR A 607 27.94 -13.08 -22.45
N LYS A 608 28.17 -14.02 -23.40
CA LYS A 608 28.72 -15.35 -23.08
C LYS A 608 30.16 -15.27 -22.58
N THR A 609 31.04 -14.43 -23.13
CA THR A 609 32.40 -14.26 -22.58
C THR A 609 32.38 -13.66 -21.17
N LEU A 610 31.37 -12.85 -20.83
CA LEU A 610 31.15 -12.35 -19.48
C LEU A 610 30.47 -13.37 -18.55
N GLN A 611 29.78 -14.40 -19.06
CA GLN A 611 28.99 -15.37 -18.26
C GLN A 611 29.53 -16.83 -18.23
N ASN A 612 30.26 -17.29 -19.25
CA ASN A 612 30.55 -18.72 -19.46
C ASN A 612 31.81 -19.24 -18.73
N ASP A 613 32.69 -18.36 -18.24
CA ASP A 613 33.84 -18.76 -17.42
C ASP A 613 33.41 -18.88 -15.95
N SER A 614 32.61 -19.91 -15.65
CA SER A 614 32.12 -20.31 -14.32
C SER A 614 32.83 -21.56 -13.82
#